data_AF-A0A3N5K119-F1
#
_entry.id   AF-A0A3N5K119-F1
#
_cell.length_a   1.000
_cell.length_b   1.000
_cell.length_c   1.000
_cell.angle_alpha   90.00
_cell.angle_beta   90.00
_cell.angle_gamma   90.00
#
_symmetry.space_group_name_H-M   'P 1'
#
loop_
_entity.id
_entity.type
_entity.pdbx_description
1 polymer ?
#
loop_
_entity_poly.entity_id
_entity_poly.type
_entity_poly.pdbx_seq_one_letter_code
_entity_poly.pdbx_strand_id
1 'polypeptide(L)'
;AEYRFVGEQTPGGPDWAFRNSGVMAHCQAPQTMTRDQSFPVCVEVQLLGGNGVDERTTANVCTPGTNIVLAGKLELQHCINSTSPTFHGDQWVTIEVEVHGAGRIIHRINGETVLEYEQPQYDERDADAQKLIIGDDKLIGEGYISLQAESHPVEFRNIQLKVLKE
;
A
#
# COMPACT_ATOMS: atom_id res chain seq x y z
N ALA A 1 -6.72 4.96 -10.05
CA ALA A 1 -6.63 3.76 -10.89
C ALA A 1 -7.87 2.90 -10.66
N GLU A 2 -8.17 1.96 -11.56
CA GLU A 2 -9.19 0.94 -11.35
C GLU A 2 -8.53 -0.43 -11.31
N TYR A 3 -8.94 -1.30 -10.39
CA TYR A 3 -8.43 -2.66 -10.26
C TYR A 3 -9.56 -3.68 -10.13
N ARG A 4 -9.28 -4.93 -10.49
CA ARG A 4 -10.10 -6.09 -10.13
C ARG A 4 -9.25 -7.35 -10.01
N PHE A 5 -9.66 -8.23 -9.12
CA PHE A 5 -9.12 -9.59 -9.06
C PHE A 5 -9.92 -10.51 -9.99
N VAL A 6 -9.21 -11.43 -10.64
CA VAL A 6 -9.79 -12.39 -11.59
C VAL A 6 -9.18 -13.77 -11.41
N GLY A 7 -9.89 -14.80 -11.86
CA GLY A 7 -9.41 -16.17 -11.87
C GLY A 7 -9.01 -16.69 -10.49
N GLU A 8 -8.10 -17.67 -10.50
CA GLU A 8 -7.67 -18.41 -9.32
C GLU A 8 -6.26 -18.01 -8.90
N GLN A 9 -6.00 -18.10 -7.58
CA GLN A 9 -4.68 -17.87 -7.03
C GLN A 9 -3.68 -18.87 -7.64
N THR A 10 -2.46 -18.39 -7.91
CA THR A 10 -1.39 -19.23 -8.46
C THR A 10 -1.08 -20.38 -7.48
N PRO A 11 -0.94 -21.64 -7.96
CA PRO A 11 -0.60 -22.77 -7.09
C PRO A 11 0.66 -22.50 -6.26
N GLY A 12 0.59 -22.78 -4.95
CA GLY A 12 1.67 -22.53 -4.00
C GLY A 12 1.72 -21.09 -3.48
N GLY A 13 0.80 -20.22 -3.91
CA GLY A 13 0.57 -18.93 -3.28
C GLY A 13 0.12 -19.10 -1.81
N PRO A 14 0.53 -18.22 -0.91
CA PRO A 14 0.15 -18.35 0.50
C PRO A 14 -1.33 -17.97 0.70
N ASP A 15 -2.00 -18.61 1.66
CA ASP A 15 -3.45 -18.43 1.87
C ASP A 15 -3.86 -16.96 2.09
N TRP A 16 -3.00 -16.18 2.77
CA TRP A 16 -3.25 -14.76 3.04
C TRP A 16 -3.20 -13.89 1.78
N ALA A 17 -2.58 -14.36 0.70
CA ALA A 17 -2.45 -13.65 -0.56
C ALA A 17 -3.62 -13.89 -1.52
N PHE A 18 -4.67 -14.60 -1.08
CA PHE A 18 -5.90 -14.72 -1.84
C PHE A 18 -6.46 -13.33 -2.16
N ARG A 19 -6.65 -13.03 -3.46
CA ARG A 19 -7.10 -11.73 -3.95
C ARG A 19 -6.41 -10.56 -3.22
N ASN A 20 -5.09 -10.62 -3.15
CA ASN A 20 -4.24 -9.62 -2.53
C ASN A 20 -3.28 -9.02 -3.57
N SER A 21 -3.04 -7.73 -3.45
CA SER A 21 -2.16 -6.90 -4.27
C SER A 21 -2.01 -5.56 -3.53
N GLY A 22 -1.36 -4.58 -4.15
CA GLY A 22 -1.07 -3.31 -3.50
C GLY A 22 -0.68 -2.23 -4.50
N VAL A 23 -1.04 -0.99 -4.20
CA VAL A 23 -0.38 0.20 -4.76
C VAL A 23 0.58 0.70 -3.72
N MET A 24 1.87 0.66 -3.99
CA MET A 24 2.87 1.10 -3.03
C MET A 24 3.29 2.53 -3.36
N ALA A 25 3.20 3.41 -2.37
CA ALA A 25 3.63 4.80 -2.42
C ALA A 25 4.96 4.97 -1.67
N HIS A 26 5.73 5.98 -2.06
CA HIS A 26 7.03 6.28 -1.44
C HIS A 26 7.96 5.07 -1.36
N CYS A 27 7.96 4.25 -2.40
CA CYS A 27 8.86 3.10 -2.48
C CYS A 27 10.31 3.54 -2.59
N GLN A 28 11.18 2.78 -1.92
CA GLN A 28 12.61 2.83 -2.20
C GLN A 28 12.90 2.61 -3.69
N ALA A 29 14.06 3.10 -4.14
CA ALA A 29 14.51 2.85 -5.50
C ALA A 29 14.67 1.34 -5.78
N PRO A 30 14.16 0.82 -6.91
CA PRO A 30 14.26 -0.62 -7.21
C PRO A 30 15.70 -1.15 -7.21
N GLN A 31 16.68 -0.31 -7.59
CA GLN A 31 18.09 -0.69 -7.67
C GLN A 31 18.76 -0.83 -6.29
N THR A 32 18.13 -0.33 -5.21
CA THR A 32 18.64 -0.49 -3.84
C THR A 32 18.06 -1.72 -3.15
N MET A 33 17.05 -2.38 -3.74
CA MET A 33 16.48 -3.60 -3.18
C MET A 33 17.52 -4.71 -3.16
N THR A 34 17.60 -5.43 -2.03
CA THR A 34 18.47 -6.60 -1.96
C THR A 34 17.82 -7.81 -2.64
N ARG A 35 18.63 -8.79 -3.06
CA ARG A 35 18.13 -9.99 -3.73
C ARG A 35 17.09 -10.75 -2.89
N ASP A 36 17.28 -10.76 -1.57
CA ASP A 36 16.51 -11.57 -0.64
C ASP A 36 15.46 -10.72 0.12
N GLN A 37 15.30 -9.45 -0.24
CA GLN A 37 14.29 -8.54 0.31
C GLN A 37 12.90 -8.90 -0.23
N SER A 38 11.96 -9.13 0.68
CA SER A 38 10.61 -9.62 0.34
C SER A 38 9.70 -8.53 -0.23
N PHE A 39 9.79 -7.31 0.33
CA PHE A 39 8.99 -6.14 -0.07
C PHE A 39 9.88 -4.90 -0.12
N PRO A 40 9.67 -3.95 -1.04
CA PRO A 40 10.34 -2.66 -0.97
C PRO A 40 9.98 -1.96 0.35
N VAL A 41 10.90 -1.20 0.91
CA VAL A 41 10.58 -0.22 1.96
C VAL A 41 9.65 0.82 1.34
N CYS A 42 8.42 0.89 1.83
CA CYS A 42 7.37 1.74 1.26
C CYS A 42 6.20 1.91 2.21
N VAL A 43 5.21 2.70 1.76
CA VAL A 43 3.88 2.74 2.34
C VAL A 43 2.94 2.04 1.35
N GLU A 44 2.44 0.88 1.72
CA GLU A 44 1.58 0.06 0.87
C GLU A 44 0.11 0.41 1.08
N VAL A 45 -0.59 0.74 0.00
CA VAL A 45 -2.05 0.77 -0.07
C VAL A 45 -2.53 -0.60 -0.52
N GLN A 46 -2.82 -1.46 0.45
CA GLN A 46 -3.17 -2.86 0.24
C GLN A 46 -4.52 -2.97 -0.49
N LEU A 47 -4.55 -3.74 -1.56
CA LEU A 47 -5.74 -4.02 -2.35
C LEU A 47 -6.23 -5.43 -2.04
N LEU A 48 -7.41 -5.54 -1.42
CA LEU A 48 -8.04 -6.81 -1.13
C LEU A 48 -9.33 -6.99 -1.94
N GLY A 49 -9.56 -8.22 -2.40
CA GLY A 49 -10.86 -8.68 -2.91
C GLY A 49 -11.57 -9.58 -1.90
N GLY A 50 -12.89 -9.52 -1.84
CA GLY A 50 -13.66 -10.38 -0.94
C GLY A 50 -13.61 -11.85 -1.35
N ASN A 51 -13.67 -12.76 -0.37
CA ASN A 51 -13.71 -14.22 -0.59
C ASN A 51 -15.12 -14.79 -0.79
N GLY A 52 -16.14 -13.94 -0.67
CA GLY A 52 -17.55 -14.28 -0.89
C GLY A 52 -18.32 -14.53 0.40
N VAL A 53 -17.65 -14.46 1.56
CA VAL A 53 -18.24 -14.78 2.87
C VAL A 53 -17.89 -13.72 3.90
N ASP A 54 -16.60 -13.42 4.06
CA ASP A 54 -16.10 -12.62 5.16
C ASP A 54 -16.01 -11.13 4.81
N GLU A 55 -16.19 -10.27 5.83
CA GLU A 55 -15.85 -8.86 5.72
C GLU A 55 -14.33 -8.70 5.61
N ARG A 56 -13.89 -8.02 4.55
CA ARG A 56 -12.50 -7.78 4.20
C ARG A 56 -12.36 -6.41 3.54
N THR A 57 -11.90 -5.44 4.33
CA THR A 57 -11.65 -4.07 3.87
C THR A 57 -10.49 -4.04 2.87
N THR A 58 -10.52 -3.09 1.95
CA THR A 58 -9.45 -2.79 0.99
C THR A 58 -8.90 -1.38 1.18
N ALA A 59 -7.83 -1.00 0.48
CA ALA A 59 -7.08 0.23 0.72
C ALA A 59 -6.65 0.40 2.18
N ASN A 60 -6.33 -0.72 2.83
CA ASN A 60 -5.65 -0.73 4.12
C ASN A 60 -4.24 -0.15 3.93
N VAL A 61 -3.61 0.30 5.00
CA VAL A 61 -2.18 0.65 4.94
C VAL A 61 -1.36 -0.48 5.52
N CYS A 62 -0.35 -0.93 4.80
CA CYS A 62 0.73 -1.76 5.34
C CYS A 62 2.06 -1.01 5.23
N THR A 63 2.96 -1.18 6.21
CA THR A 63 4.14 -0.33 6.38
C THR A 63 5.44 -1.14 6.34
N PRO A 64 5.78 -1.80 5.21
CA PRO A 64 7.02 -2.56 5.11
C PRO A 64 8.22 -1.63 5.24
N GLY A 65 9.04 -1.85 6.28
CA GLY A 65 10.18 -1.00 6.61
C GLY A 65 9.84 0.46 6.91
N THR A 66 8.57 0.77 7.18
CA THR A 66 8.12 2.13 7.50
C THR A 66 7.18 2.15 8.70
N ASN A 67 6.94 3.33 9.23
CA ASN A 67 5.90 3.65 10.20
C ASN A 67 5.12 4.87 9.71
N ILE A 68 3.95 5.12 10.27
CA ILE A 68 3.11 6.28 9.95
C ILE A 68 2.63 6.97 11.22
N VAL A 69 2.19 8.23 11.12
CA VAL A 69 1.46 8.90 12.20
C VAL A 69 -0.03 8.78 11.94
N LEU A 70 -0.74 8.08 12.83
CA LEU A 70 -2.17 7.90 12.79
C LEU A 70 -2.79 8.57 14.03
N ALA A 71 -3.74 9.49 13.81
CA ALA A 71 -4.38 10.25 14.88
C ALA A 71 -3.38 10.91 15.87
N GLY A 72 -2.30 11.48 15.32
CA GLY A 72 -1.25 12.18 16.09
C GLY A 72 -0.30 11.27 16.87
N LYS A 73 -0.32 9.94 16.65
CA LYS A 73 0.58 8.99 17.30
C LYS A 73 1.35 8.19 16.25
N LEU A 74 2.63 7.95 16.51
CA LEU A 74 3.42 7.02 15.71
C LEU A 74 2.83 5.61 15.85
N GLU A 75 2.34 5.07 14.75
CA GLU A 75 1.82 3.72 14.64
C GLU A 75 2.94 2.79 14.21
N LEU A 76 3.17 1.75 15.01
CA LEU A 76 4.22 0.75 14.80
C LEU A 76 3.65 -0.57 14.29
N GLN A 77 2.31 -0.71 14.29
CA GLN A 77 1.61 -1.84 13.71
C GLN A 77 1.79 -1.85 12.19
N HIS A 78 2.16 -3.01 11.65
CA HIS A 78 2.47 -3.14 10.24
C HIS A 78 1.26 -2.90 9.33
N CYS A 79 0.09 -3.47 9.62
CA CYS A 79 -1.11 -3.30 8.80
C CYS A 79 -2.27 -2.71 9.60
N ILE A 80 -2.86 -1.63 9.09
CA ILE A 80 -4.03 -0.96 9.69
C ILE A 80 -5.17 -0.95 8.67
N ASN A 81 -6.33 -1.44 9.12
CA ASN A 81 -7.52 -1.54 8.29
C ASN A 81 -8.10 -0.16 7.95
N SER A 82 -8.62 -0.03 6.73
CA SER A 82 -9.46 1.11 6.34
C SER A 82 -10.91 0.92 6.82
N THR A 83 -11.78 1.87 6.47
CA THR A 83 -13.23 1.79 6.69
C THR A 83 -14.01 1.38 5.44
N SER A 84 -13.34 0.92 4.38
CA SER A 84 -14.00 0.54 3.13
C SER A 84 -14.93 -0.68 3.28
N PRO A 85 -15.98 -0.80 2.45
CA PRO A 85 -16.76 -2.04 2.38
C PRO A 85 -15.95 -3.15 1.68
N THR A 86 -16.48 -4.37 1.74
CA THR A 86 -15.89 -5.52 1.03
C THR A 86 -16.44 -5.61 -0.40
N PHE A 87 -15.57 -5.88 -1.36
CA PHE A 87 -15.94 -6.04 -2.77
C PHE A 87 -15.74 -7.49 -3.20
N HIS A 88 -16.83 -8.26 -3.24
CA HIS A 88 -16.81 -9.69 -3.61
C HIS A 88 -16.83 -9.92 -5.13
N GLY A 89 -16.19 -10.99 -5.58
CA GLY A 89 -16.18 -11.38 -7.00
C GLY A 89 -15.36 -10.45 -7.90
N ASP A 90 -15.61 -10.55 -9.20
CA ASP A 90 -14.76 -9.96 -10.26
C ASP A 90 -15.27 -8.58 -10.68
N GLN A 91 -15.43 -7.68 -9.71
CA GLN A 91 -15.90 -6.32 -9.93
C GLN A 91 -14.75 -5.31 -9.99
N TRP A 92 -14.92 -4.27 -10.81
CA TRP A 92 -13.99 -3.14 -10.86
C TRP A 92 -14.19 -2.25 -9.64
N VAL A 93 -13.09 -1.92 -8.97
CA VAL A 93 -13.04 -1.00 -7.84
C VAL A 93 -12.11 0.15 -8.20
N THR A 94 -12.56 1.38 -7.97
CA THR A 94 -11.74 2.58 -8.16
C THR A 94 -10.95 2.87 -6.89
N ILE A 95 -9.63 2.97 -7.01
CA ILE A 95 -8.71 3.38 -5.96
C ILE A 95 -8.08 4.73 -6.31
N GLU A 96 -8.07 5.64 -5.34
CA GLU A 96 -7.31 6.88 -5.38
C GLU A 96 -6.41 6.98 -4.15
N VAL A 97 -5.16 7.41 -4.37
CA VAL A 97 -4.18 7.68 -3.32
C VAL A 97 -3.71 9.10 -3.52
N GLU A 98 -4.01 9.99 -2.58
CA GLU A 98 -3.60 11.38 -2.60
C GLU A 98 -2.46 11.57 -1.61
N VAL A 99 -1.29 12.02 -2.08
CA VAL A 99 -0.04 12.08 -1.32
C VAL A 99 0.49 13.51 -1.31
N HIS A 100 0.59 14.12 -0.14
CA HIS A 100 1.13 15.47 0.06
C HIS A 100 2.56 15.41 0.59
N GLY A 101 3.49 14.92 -0.23
CA GLY A 101 4.89 14.73 0.17
C GLY A 101 4.99 13.88 1.44
N ALA A 102 5.64 14.43 2.47
CA ALA A 102 5.75 13.83 3.80
C ALA A 102 4.55 14.14 4.74
N GLY A 103 3.58 14.91 4.27
CA GLY A 103 2.39 15.28 5.00
C GLY A 103 1.31 14.21 4.93
N ARG A 104 0.08 14.62 4.62
CA ARG A 104 -1.11 13.76 4.61
C ARG A 104 -1.09 12.79 3.42
N ILE A 105 -1.51 11.57 3.69
CA ILE A 105 -1.80 10.53 2.70
C ILE A 105 -3.25 10.09 2.90
N ILE A 106 -4.03 10.12 1.82
CA ILE A 106 -5.47 9.85 1.85
C ILE A 106 -5.78 8.73 0.86
N HIS A 107 -6.45 7.69 1.34
CA HIS A 107 -6.95 6.60 0.51
C HIS A 107 -8.43 6.79 0.23
N ARG A 108 -8.84 6.66 -1.03
CA ARG A 108 -10.25 6.66 -1.42
C ARG A 108 -10.62 5.44 -2.22
N ILE A 109 -11.77 4.87 -1.89
CA ILE A 109 -12.38 3.77 -2.64
C ILE A 109 -13.71 4.26 -3.19
N ASN A 110 -13.87 4.14 -4.52
CA ASN A 110 -15.07 4.59 -5.24
C ASN A 110 -15.49 6.04 -4.91
N GLY A 111 -14.51 6.92 -4.67
CA GLY A 111 -14.72 8.33 -4.36
C GLY A 111 -14.86 8.67 -2.87
N GLU A 112 -15.00 7.67 -2.00
CA GLU A 112 -15.14 7.85 -0.55
C GLU A 112 -13.79 7.71 0.16
N THR A 113 -13.46 8.64 1.06
CA THR A 113 -12.26 8.52 1.91
C THR A 113 -12.45 7.39 2.93
N VAL A 114 -11.51 6.45 2.93
CA VAL A 114 -11.57 5.24 3.79
C VAL A 114 -10.41 5.14 4.76
N LEU A 115 -9.32 5.87 4.53
CA LEU A 115 -8.18 5.93 5.43
C LEU A 115 -7.42 7.23 5.22
N GLU A 116 -6.91 7.80 6.31
CA GLU A 116 -6.06 8.98 6.29
C GLU A 116 -5.01 8.89 7.40
N TYR A 117 -3.77 9.24 7.07
CA TYR A 117 -2.63 9.31 7.98
C TYR A 117 -1.60 10.30 7.45
N GLU A 118 -0.50 10.49 8.17
CA GLU A 118 0.55 11.42 7.78
C GLU A 118 1.95 10.97 8.20
N GLN A 119 2.97 11.73 7.80
CA GLN A 119 4.35 11.59 8.26
C GLN A 119 4.89 10.16 8.18
N PRO A 120 4.89 9.55 6.98
CA PRO A 120 5.52 8.26 6.78
C PRO A 120 7.02 8.37 7.09
N GLN A 121 7.54 7.39 7.82
CA GLN A 121 8.90 7.40 8.35
C GLN A 121 9.57 6.06 8.11
N TYR A 122 10.88 6.06 7.85
CA TYR A 122 11.68 4.83 7.86
C TYR A 122 11.63 4.17 9.25
N ASP A 123 11.44 2.86 9.27
CA ASP A 123 11.49 2.09 10.51
C ASP A 123 12.94 1.70 10.85
N GLU A 124 13.51 2.32 11.87
CA GLU A 124 14.88 2.00 12.34
C GLU A 124 15.04 0.57 12.83
N ARG A 125 13.95 -0.16 13.08
CA ARG A 125 13.99 -1.57 13.49
C ARG A 125 14.14 -2.50 12.29
N ASP A 126 13.86 -2.01 11.08
CA ASP A 126 13.93 -2.78 9.84
C ASP A 126 15.31 -2.66 9.19
N ALA A 127 15.92 -3.80 8.88
CA ALA A 127 17.29 -3.85 8.37
C ALA A 127 17.44 -3.31 6.94
N ASP A 128 16.38 -3.33 6.14
CA ASP A 128 16.40 -2.75 4.80
C ASP A 128 16.17 -1.24 4.85
N ALA A 129 15.27 -0.77 5.72
CA ALA A 129 15.03 0.65 5.95
C ALA A 129 16.25 1.36 6.55
N GLN A 130 16.99 0.73 7.47
CA GLN A 130 18.23 1.26 8.03
C GLN A 130 19.26 1.67 6.96
N LYS A 131 19.29 1.00 5.81
CA LYS A 131 20.21 1.31 4.70
C LYS A 131 19.80 2.56 3.93
N LEU A 132 18.57 3.03 4.10
CA LEU A 132 17.98 4.16 3.39
C LEU A 132 17.98 5.45 4.23
N ILE A 133 18.17 5.33 5.55
CA ILE A 133 18.23 6.47 6.47
C ILE A 133 19.54 7.24 6.26
N ILE A 134 19.45 8.55 6.04
CA ILE A 134 20.60 9.44 5.86
C ILE A 134 20.68 10.40 7.06
N GLY A 135 21.66 10.18 7.94
CA GLY A 135 21.78 10.94 9.18
C GLY A 135 20.63 10.63 10.14
N ASP A 136 20.00 11.68 10.67
CA ASP A 136 18.85 11.54 11.59
C ASP A 136 17.48 11.73 10.89
N ASP A 137 17.48 11.96 9.58
CA ASP A 137 16.23 12.18 8.82
C ASP A 137 15.56 10.85 8.46
N LYS A 138 14.35 10.69 8.98
CA LYS A 138 13.53 9.48 8.80
C LYS A 138 12.30 9.75 7.96
N LEU A 139 11.97 11.01 7.72
CA LEU A 139 10.70 11.39 7.12
C LEU A 139 10.73 11.15 5.61
N ILE A 140 9.70 10.50 5.08
CA ILE A 140 9.66 10.09 3.67
C ILE A 140 8.75 11.05 2.91
N GLY A 141 9.35 11.93 2.10
CA GLY A 141 8.61 12.92 1.30
C GLY A 141 8.39 12.53 -0.15
N GLU A 142 9.16 11.59 -0.67
CA GLU A 142 9.16 11.20 -2.08
C GLU A 142 9.64 9.76 -2.25
N GLY A 143 9.34 9.18 -3.41
CA GLY A 143 9.80 7.86 -3.77
C GLY A 143 9.15 7.36 -5.06
N TYR A 144 9.37 6.07 -5.34
CA TYR A 144 8.77 5.40 -6.47
C TYR A 144 7.31 5.01 -6.17
N ILE A 145 6.53 4.80 -7.23
CA ILE A 145 5.21 4.18 -7.16
C ILE A 145 5.32 2.81 -7.83
N SER A 146 4.86 1.76 -7.15
CA SER A 146 4.82 0.41 -7.72
C SER A 146 3.45 -0.24 -7.56
N LEU A 147 3.12 -1.14 -8.50
CA LEU A 147 1.94 -1.99 -8.43
C LEU A 147 2.41 -3.42 -8.14
N GLN A 148 1.89 -3.99 -7.08
CA GLN A 148 2.30 -5.30 -6.60
C GLN A 148 1.59 -6.43 -7.33
N ALA A 149 2.32 -7.49 -7.61
CA ALA A 149 1.73 -8.80 -7.88
C ALA A 149 1.93 -9.69 -6.64
N GLU A 150 0.85 -10.28 -6.12
CA GLU A 150 0.91 -11.07 -4.90
C GLU A 150 0.13 -12.38 -5.05
N SER A 151 0.63 -13.24 -5.94
CA SER A 151 0.13 -14.60 -6.24
C SER A 151 -1.27 -14.72 -6.86
N HIS A 152 -2.17 -13.75 -6.69
CA HIS A 152 -3.49 -13.74 -7.33
C HIS A 152 -3.49 -12.85 -8.59
N PRO A 153 -4.03 -13.31 -9.73
CA PRO A 153 -4.18 -12.46 -10.90
C PRO A 153 -5.03 -11.21 -10.61
N VAL A 154 -4.45 -10.05 -10.93
CA VAL A 154 -5.07 -8.73 -10.80
C VAL A 154 -4.96 -7.99 -12.12
N GLU A 155 -6.04 -7.35 -12.52
CA GLU A 155 -6.06 -6.46 -13.67
C GLU A 155 -6.15 -5.01 -13.20
N PHE A 156 -5.39 -4.14 -13.87
CA PHE A 156 -5.44 -2.70 -13.66
C PHE A 156 -5.83 -2.00 -14.96
N ARG A 157 -6.59 -0.92 -14.84
CA ARG A 157 -6.84 0.02 -15.94
C ARG A 157 -6.95 1.45 -15.42
N ASN A 158 -6.98 2.41 -16.34
CA ASN A 158 -7.14 3.83 -16.03
C ASN A 158 -6.16 4.31 -14.94
N ILE A 159 -4.91 3.87 -15.02
CA ILE A 159 -3.84 4.34 -14.13
C ILE A 159 -3.46 5.74 -14.60
N GLN A 160 -3.73 6.73 -13.76
CA GLN A 160 -3.49 8.14 -14.04
C GLN A 160 -2.75 8.75 -12.86
N LEU A 161 -1.85 9.68 -13.16
CA LEU A 161 -1.09 10.42 -12.16
C LEU A 161 -1.34 11.90 -12.37
N LYS A 162 -1.58 12.62 -11.27
CA LYS A 162 -1.71 14.07 -11.26
C LYS A 162 -0.75 14.64 -10.22
N VAL A 163 0.15 15.49 -10.67
CA VAL A 163 1.01 16.29 -9.77
C VAL A 163 0.14 17.34 -9.08
N LEU A 164 0.17 17.37 -7.75
CA LEU A 164 -0.53 18.37 -6.95
C LEU A 164 0.21 19.71 -7.02
N LYS A 165 -0.52 20.82 -6.99
CA LYS A 165 0.05 22.15 -6.84
C LYS A 165 0.10 22.47 -5.36
N GLU A 166 1.27 22.89 -4.88
CA GLU A 166 1.44 23.46 -3.53
C GLU A 166 0.80 24.84 -3.42
#